data_AF-S5ZR98-F1
#
_entry.id   AF-S5ZR98-F1
#
_cell.length_a   1.000
_cell.length_b   1.000
_cell.length_c   1.000
_cell.angle_alpha   90.00
_cell.angle_beta   90.00
_cell.angle_gamma   90.00
#
_symmetry.space_group_name_H-M   'P 1'
#
loop_
_entity.id
_entity.type
_entity.pdbx_description
1 polymer ?
#
loop_
_entity_poly.entity_id
_entity_poly.type
_entity_poly.pdbx_seq_one_letter_code
_entity_poly.pdbx_strand_id
1 'polypeptide(L)'
;MKKIIFLVFMSLYLVSCTTLPLTGIYGHNIANNVEVNTLESGFDISYSIDFNIGKDAKNDYISFTLYNTVHKYRLDFYANKEIKKIIADVIALNEYVGQHGKKYGSEKIGTSLLYCYSFSGIGGNEEITRLDANADGKNAVEFSFLVKDKNTYLVLNKFHIKRIYGEQTLDDDVESIPFYYSDIKKLYDFMNNAEYIDKVRSEKKAELNAEQKVDVNTSAVDMINR
;
A
#
# COMPACT_ATOMS: atom_id res chain seq x y z
N MET A 1 -28.35 9.05 33.98
CA MET A 1 -28.21 9.59 32.60
C MET A 1 -26.85 10.21 32.30
N LYS A 2 -26.20 10.96 33.22
CA LYS A 2 -24.85 11.54 32.98
C LYS A 2 -23.71 10.51 32.79
N LYS A 3 -23.79 9.32 33.40
CA LYS A 3 -22.76 8.26 33.29
C LYS A 3 -22.77 7.51 31.95
N ILE A 4 -23.90 7.47 31.24
CA ILE A 4 -24.02 6.78 29.95
C ILE A 4 -23.47 7.66 28.82
N ILE A 5 -23.66 8.98 28.91
CA ILE A 5 -23.15 9.95 27.94
C ILE A 5 -21.61 9.99 27.94
N PHE A 6 -20.97 9.82 29.10
CA PHE A 6 -19.51 9.78 29.21
C PHE A 6 -18.90 8.52 28.58
N LEU A 7 -19.60 7.38 28.66
CA LEU A 7 -19.15 6.10 28.08
C LEU A 7 -19.27 6.09 26.55
N VAL A 8 -20.30 6.75 26.00
CA VAL A 8 -20.47 6.91 24.54
C VAL A 8 -19.42 7.85 23.95
N PHE A 9 -19.08 8.95 24.65
CA PHE A 9 -17.98 9.82 24.21
C PHE A 9 -16.62 9.12 24.28
N MET A 10 -16.35 8.32 25.31
CA MET A 10 -15.09 7.58 25.44
C MET A 10 -14.94 6.47 24.39
N SER A 11 -16.04 5.88 23.92
CA SER A 11 -16.01 4.94 22.78
C SER A 11 -15.81 5.60 21.42
N LEU A 12 -16.11 6.90 21.27
CA LEU A 12 -15.88 7.66 20.03
C LEU A 12 -14.43 8.16 19.90
N TYR A 13 -13.68 8.27 20.99
CA TYR A 13 -12.24 8.62 20.96
C TYR A 13 -11.32 7.45 20.55
N LEU A 14 -11.83 6.22 20.47
CA LEU A 14 -11.03 5.05 20.10
C LEU A 14 -11.10 4.70 18.61
N VAL A 15 -11.92 5.42 17.83
CA VAL A 15 -11.76 5.43 16.38
C VAL A 15 -10.78 6.54 16.06
N SER A 16 -9.51 6.36 16.43
CA SER A 16 -8.44 7.10 15.79
C SER A 16 -8.55 6.78 14.31
N CYS A 17 -9.24 7.65 13.56
CA CYS A 17 -9.20 7.70 12.12
C CYS A 17 -7.71 7.89 11.81
N THR A 18 -7.00 6.81 11.50
CA THR A 18 -5.55 6.86 11.30
C THR A 18 -5.33 7.77 10.09
N THR A 19 -4.93 9.00 10.37
CA THR A 19 -4.41 9.95 9.38
C THR A 19 -3.02 9.55 8.94
N LEU A 20 -2.33 8.75 9.76
CA LEU A 20 -0.99 8.25 9.51
C LEU A 20 -1.02 6.98 8.63
N PRO A 21 -0.03 6.82 7.74
CA PRO A 21 0.15 5.61 6.94
C PRO A 21 0.30 4.36 7.79
N LEU A 22 -0.05 3.21 7.21
CA LEU A 22 0.25 1.94 7.85
C LEU A 22 1.76 1.82 8.06
N THR A 23 2.16 1.26 9.19
CA THR A 23 3.57 1.07 9.54
C THR A 23 3.81 -0.39 9.90
N GLY A 24 4.60 -1.08 9.07
CA GLY A 24 5.09 -2.42 9.32
C GLY A 24 6.21 -2.45 10.36
N ILE A 25 6.51 -3.63 10.89
CA ILE A 25 7.72 -3.85 11.70
C ILE A 25 8.95 -4.12 10.82
N TYR A 26 8.73 -4.37 9.53
CA TYR A 26 9.76 -4.55 8.51
C TYR A 26 9.17 -4.30 7.13
N GLY A 27 9.91 -3.59 6.27
CA GLY A 27 9.57 -3.40 4.85
C GLY A 27 10.58 -4.11 3.96
N HIS A 28 10.08 -4.91 3.01
CA HIS A 28 10.88 -5.53 1.96
C HIS A 28 10.62 -4.82 0.64
N ASN A 29 11.66 -4.21 0.08
CA ASN A 29 11.56 -3.53 -1.21
C ASN A 29 11.53 -4.54 -2.36
N ILE A 30 10.46 -4.49 -3.16
CA ILE A 30 10.27 -5.36 -4.33
C ILE A 30 10.73 -4.67 -5.61
N ALA A 31 10.38 -3.38 -5.73
CA ALA A 31 10.73 -2.51 -6.84
C ALA A 31 10.95 -1.09 -6.31
N ASN A 32 11.88 -0.36 -6.92
CA ASN A 32 12.25 0.98 -6.46
C ASN A 32 12.40 1.93 -7.64
N ASN A 33 11.61 3.02 -7.63
CA ASN A 33 11.64 4.12 -8.60
C ASN A 33 11.68 3.65 -10.06
N VAL A 34 10.82 2.69 -10.41
CA VAL A 34 10.69 2.18 -11.77
C VAL A 34 9.88 3.17 -12.60
N GLU A 35 10.50 3.71 -13.65
CA GLU A 35 9.87 4.67 -14.56
C GLU A 35 8.97 3.98 -15.58
N VAL A 36 7.77 4.52 -15.76
CA VAL A 36 6.77 4.08 -16.74
C VAL A 36 5.96 5.29 -17.22
N ASN A 37 5.23 5.09 -18.31
CA ASN A 37 4.29 6.08 -18.82
C ASN A 37 2.87 5.65 -18.43
N THR A 38 2.03 6.61 -18.04
CA THR A 38 0.60 6.37 -17.88
C THR A 38 -0.02 5.89 -19.20
N LEU A 39 -1.12 5.14 -19.12
CA LEU A 39 -1.71 4.53 -20.32
C LEU A 39 -2.49 5.52 -21.19
N GLU A 40 -3.08 6.55 -20.57
CA GLU A 40 -3.94 7.52 -21.24
C GLU A 40 -3.14 8.64 -21.90
N SER A 41 -2.42 9.45 -21.10
CA SER A 41 -1.69 10.60 -21.63
C SER A 41 -0.23 10.31 -21.98
N GLY A 42 0.32 9.18 -21.52
CA GLY A 42 1.74 8.87 -21.67
C GLY A 42 2.65 9.69 -20.75
N PHE A 43 2.10 10.26 -19.68
CA PHE A 43 2.86 11.06 -18.72
C PHE A 43 3.85 10.21 -17.94
N ASP A 44 5.05 10.74 -17.72
CA ASP A 44 6.11 10.04 -17.01
C ASP A 44 5.82 9.98 -15.51
N ILE A 45 5.79 8.77 -14.97
CA ILE A 45 5.59 8.48 -13.55
C ILE A 45 6.62 7.45 -13.12
N SER A 46 7.02 7.46 -11.85
CA SER A 46 7.77 6.34 -11.29
C SER A 46 6.99 5.66 -10.18
N TYR A 47 7.21 4.35 -10.00
CA TYR A 47 6.61 3.59 -8.92
C TYR A 47 7.64 2.85 -8.08
N SER A 48 7.29 2.62 -6.82
CA SER A 48 7.94 1.67 -5.92
C SER A 48 6.92 0.70 -5.36
N ILE A 49 7.35 -0.53 -5.09
CA ILE A 49 6.54 -1.58 -4.49
C ILE A 49 7.26 -2.10 -3.26
N ASP A 50 6.59 -2.06 -2.12
CA ASP A 50 7.09 -2.62 -0.87
C ASP A 50 6.09 -3.62 -0.30
N PHE A 51 6.58 -4.77 0.17
CA PHE A 51 5.80 -5.64 1.04
C PHE A 51 6.18 -5.35 2.49
N ASN A 52 5.20 -4.97 3.30
CA ASN A 52 5.39 -4.60 4.69
C ASN A 52 4.84 -5.69 5.60
N ILE A 53 5.72 -6.25 6.42
CA ILE A 53 5.40 -7.25 7.44
C ILE A 53 4.84 -6.52 8.65
N GLY A 54 3.60 -6.84 9.02
CA GLY A 54 2.96 -6.32 10.21
C GLY A 54 3.34 -7.11 11.45
N LYS A 55 2.92 -6.60 12.63
CA LYS A 55 3.03 -7.37 13.88
C LYS A 55 2.31 -8.71 13.78
N ASP A 56 1.23 -8.83 13.04
CA ASP A 56 0.56 -10.11 12.81
C ASP A 56 0.29 -10.25 11.32
N ALA A 57 0.16 -11.46 10.80
CA ALA A 57 -0.03 -11.72 9.37
C ALA A 57 -1.25 -10.97 8.78
N LYS A 58 -2.32 -10.77 9.58
CA LYS A 58 -3.49 -9.97 9.17
C LYS A 58 -3.19 -8.49 8.94
N ASN A 59 -2.08 -8.00 9.49
CA ASN A 59 -1.62 -6.62 9.40
C ASN A 59 -0.50 -6.47 8.35
N ASP A 60 -0.12 -7.52 7.64
CA ASP A 60 0.78 -7.39 6.49
C ASP A 60 0.06 -6.58 5.40
N TYR A 61 0.81 -5.74 4.68
CA TYR A 61 0.25 -4.90 3.62
C TYR A 61 1.28 -4.62 2.54
N ILE A 62 0.80 -4.27 1.36
CA ILE A 62 1.57 -3.94 0.16
C ILE A 62 1.41 -2.44 -0.05
N SER A 63 2.51 -1.73 -0.27
CA SER A 63 2.50 -0.33 -0.63
C SER A 63 2.89 -0.18 -2.09
N PHE A 64 1.99 0.37 -2.90
CA PHE A 64 2.35 0.93 -4.19
C PHE A 64 2.54 2.43 -3.99
N THR A 65 3.78 2.90 -4.15
CA THR A 65 4.10 4.31 -4.09
C THR A 65 4.27 4.83 -5.50
N LEU A 66 3.58 5.93 -5.81
CA LEU A 66 3.56 6.58 -7.12
C LEU A 66 4.18 7.97 -6.97
N TYR A 67 5.10 8.31 -7.84
CA TYR A 67 5.76 9.60 -7.88
C TYR A 67 5.50 10.25 -9.22
N ASN A 68 4.77 11.36 -9.22
CA ASN A 68 4.71 12.26 -10.35
C ASN A 68 5.46 13.56 -10.01
N THR A 69 5.49 14.52 -10.94
CA THR A 69 6.24 15.78 -10.77
C THR A 69 5.79 16.61 -9.56
N VAL A 70 4.55 16.43 -9.09
CA VAL A 70 3.91 17.32 -8.11
C VAL A 70 3.59 16.60 -6.79
N HIS A 71 3.33 15.31 -6.85
CA HIS A 71 2.76 14.51 -5.78
C HIS A 71 3.43 13.15 -5.66
N LYS A 72 3.57 12.73 -4.41
CA LYS A 72 3.84 11.35 -4.01
C LYS A 72 2.55 10.77 -3.45
N TYR A 73 2.02 9.74 -4.09
CA TYR A 73 0.87 8.98 -3.60
C TYR A 73 1.35 7.64 -3.05
N ARG A 74 0.84 7.23 -1.90
CA ARG A 74 1.07 5.88 -1.36
C ARG A 74 -0.27 5.17 -1.21
N LEU A 75 -0.39 4.03 -1.86
CA LEU A 75 -1.57 3.18 -1.88
C LEU A 75 -1.24 1.93 -1.08
N ASP A 76 -1.81 1.83 0.11
CA ASP A 76 -1.61 0.70 1.02
C ASP A 76 -2.77 -0.29 0.92
N PHE A 77 -2.46 -1.52 0.53
CA PHE A 77 -3.40 -2.64 0.42
C PHE A 77 -3.06 -3.69 1.48
N TYR A 78 -4.00 -4.09 2.33
CA TYR A 78 -3.75 -5.26 3.18
C TYR A 78 -3.45 -6.48 2.31
N ALA A 79 -2.47 -7.30 2.72
CA ALA A 79 -2.08 -8.54 2.04
C ALA A 79 -3.12 -9.67 2.27
N ASN A 80 -4.39 -9.32 2.07
CA ASN A 80 -5.56 -10.15 2.24
C ASN A 80 -5.75 -11.09 1.05
N LYS A 81 -6.83 -11.89 1.07
CA LYS A 81 -7.13 -12.84 -0.01
C LYS A 81 -7.42 -12.16 -1.35
N GLU A 82 -7.98 -10.96 -1.35
CA GLU A 82 -8.38 -10.24 -2.57
C GLU A 82 -7.16 -9.79 -3.37
N ILE A 83 -6.23 -9.05 -2.74
CA ILE A 83 -5.01 -8.59 -3.42
C ILE A 83 -4.11 -9.76 -3.81
N LYS A 84 -4.05 -10.81 -2.97
CA LYS A 84 -3.36 -12.07 -3.27
C LYS A 84 -3.91 -12.73 -4.53
N LYS A 85 -5.25 -12.77 -4.67
CA LYS A 85 -5.91 -13.32 -5.85
C LYS A 85 -5.59 -12.49 -7.10
N ILE A 86 -5.70 -11.17 -7.03
CA ILE A 86 -5.39 -10.27 -8.16
C ILE A 86 -3.97 -10.51 -8.67
N ILE A 87 -2.99 -10.56 -7.76
CA ILE A 87 -1.58 -10.82 -8.12
C ILE A 87 -1.43 -12.22 -8.73
N ALA A 88 -2.04 -13.25 -8.13
CA ALA A 88 -1.97 -14.62 -8.64
C ALA A 88 -2.61 -14.78 -10.03
N ASP A 89 -3.73 -14.11 -10.29
CA ASP A 89 -4.41 -14.12 -11.58
C ASP A 89 -3.52 -13.51 -12.68
N VAL A 90 -2.75 -12.46 -12.39
CA VAL A 90 -1.75 -11.91 -13.34
C VAL A 90 -0.70 -12.95 -13.71
N ILE A 91 -0.23 -13.74 -12.72
CA ILE A 91 0.75 -14.79 -12.97
C ILE A 91 0.17 -15.86 -13.91
N ALA A 92 -1.03 -16.35 -13.59
CA ALA A 92 -1.71 -17.36 -14.39
C ALA A 92 -2.02 -16.86 -15.82
N LEU A 93 -2.50 -15.62 -15.96
CA LEU A 93 -2.78 -15.01 -17.26
C LEU A 93 -1.50 -14.83 -18.08
N ASN A 94 -0.39 -14.41 -17.47
CA ASN A 94 0.89 -14.30 -18.18
C ASN A 94 1.38 -15.67 -18.70
N GLU A 95 1.25 -16.73 -17.90
CA GLU A 95 1.58 -18.10 -18.32
C GLU A 95 0.70 -18.56 -19.49
N TYR A 96 -0.61 -18.33 -19.39
CA TYR A 96 -1.57 -18.66 -20.45
C TYR A 96 -1.22 -17.94 -21.76
N VAL A 97 -1.03 -16.62 -21.73
CA VAL A 97 -0.72 -15.84 -22.93
C VAL A 97 0.67 -16.19 -23.46
N GLY A 98 1.64 -16.55 -22.61
CA GLY A 98 2.94 -17.05 -23.02
C GLY A 98 2.85 -18.31 -23.89
N GLN A 99 1.91 -19.21 -23.58
CA GLN A 99 1.68 -20.45 -24.33
C GLN A 99 0.89 -20.24 -25.64
N HIS A 100 0.02 -19.23 -25.70
CA HIS A 100 -0.90 -18.99 -26.81
C HIS A 100 -0.49 -17.82 -27.73
N GLY A 101 0.69 -17.23 -27.47
CA GLY A 101 1.22 -16.08 -28.18
C GLY A 101 0.72 -14.75 -27.59
N LYS A 102 1.66 -13.87 -27.26
CA LYS A 102 1.40 -12.52 -26.72
C LYS A 102 0.79 -11.61 -27.78
N LYS A 103 -0.54 -11.62 -27.88
CA LYS A 103 -1.32 -10.62 -28.62
C LYS A 103 -1.68 -9.46 -27.69
N TYR A 104 -1.84 -8.28 -28.27
CA TYR A 104 -2.35 -7.13 -27.53
C TYR A 104 -3.73 -7.46 -26.93
N GLY A 105 -3.94 -7.11 -25.66
CA GLY A 105 -5.21 -7.36 -24.99
C GLY A 105 -5.23 -6.88 -23.54
N SER A 106 -6.42 -6.63 -23.03
CA SER A 106 -6.65 -6.22 -21.65
C SER A 106 -7.84 -6.95 -21.03
N GLU A 107 -7.75 -7.30 -19.76
CA GLU A 107 -8.81 -7.97 -19.02
C GLU A 107 -8.91 -7.42 -17.58
N LYS A 108 -10.11 -7.08 -17.11
CA LYS A 108 -10.30 -6.67 -15.71
C LYS A 108 -10.12 -7.87 -14.79
N ILE A 109 -9.23 -7.76 -13.80
CA ILE A 109 -8.89 -8.87 -12.88
C ILE A 109 -9.64 -8.73 -11.55
N GLY A 110 -9.78 -7.52 -11.02
CA GLY A 110 -10.46 -7.34 -9.74
C GLY A 110 -10.40 -5.93 -9.18
N THR A 111 -10.90 -5.78 -7.96
CA THR A 111 -10.95 -4.53 -7.21
C THR A 111 -10.43 -4.80 -5.81
N SER A 112 -9.67 -3.87 -5.23
CA SER A 112 -9.17 -4.00 -3.87
C SER A 112 -9.39 -2.71 -3.07
N LEU A 113 -9.74 -2.88 -1.79
CA LEU A 113 -9.81 -1.79 -0.83
C LEU A 113 -8.40 -1.33 -0.46
N LEU A 114 -8.23 -0.03 -0.24
CA LEU A 114 -6.95 0.57 0.11
C LEU A 114 -7.08 1.69 1.12
N TYR A 115 -5.93 2.08 1.67
CA TYR A 115 -5.71 3.40 2.23
C TYR A 115 -4.83 4.19 1.28
N CYS A 116 -5.29 5.36 0.86
CA CYS A 116 -4.54 6.27 -0.01
C CYS A 116 -4.01 7.46 0.80
N TYR A 117 -2.75 7.82 0.57
CA TYR A 117 -2.10 8.95 1.20
C TYR A 117 -1.39 9.80 0.14
N SER A 118 -1.42 11.11 0.33
CA SER A 118 -0.55 12.06 -0.37
C SER A 118 0.48 12.63 0.59
N PHE A 119 1.66 12.90 0.05
CA PHE A 119 2.75 13.54 0.76
C PHE A 119 3.08 14.85 0.05
N SER A 120 2.83 15.97 0.72
CA SER A 120 3.18 17.31 0.22
C SER A 120 4.49 17.78 0.85
N GLY A 121 5.43 18.22 0.00
CA GLY A 121 6.75 18.70 0.39
C GLY A 121 7.87 17.73 0.03
N ILE A 122 8.27 17.71 -1.25
CA ILE A 122 9.52 17.04 -1.66
C ILE A 122 10.69 17.87 -1.09
N GLY A 123 11.32 17.41 0.00
CA GLY A 123 12.51 18.04 0.59
C GLY A 123 12.29 18.88 1.87
N GLY A 124 11.17 18.73 2.58
CA GLY A 124 10.87 19.44 3.84
C GLY A 124 10.02 18.61 4.82
N ASN A 125 9.32 19.26 5.76
CA ASN A 125 8.35 18.59 6.66
C ASN A 125 7.20 17.99 5.83
N GLU A 126 7.31 16.71 5.45
CA GLU A 126 6.28 15.99 4.69
C GLU A 126 4.94 16.06 5.43
N GLU A 127 3.99 16.83 4.91
CA GLU A 127 2.62 16.79 5.39
C GLU A 127 1.92 15.59 4.75
N ILE A 128 1.42 14.68 5.58
CA ILE A 128 0.73 13.47 5.14
C ILE A 128 -0.78 13.72 5.18
N THR A 129 -1.43 13.60 4.03
CA THR A 129 -2.88 13.74 3.92
C THR A 129 -3.50 12.43 3.45
N ARG A 130 -4.44 11.90 4.24
CA ARG A 130 -5.24 10.72 3.86
C ARG A 130 -6.31 11.11 2.84
N LEU A 131 -6.41 10.30 1.80
CA LEU A 131 -7.31 10.47 0.66
C LEU A 131 -8.32 9.33 0.57
N ASP A 132 -9.48 9.63 -0.02
CA ASP A 132 -10.40 8.62 -0.53
C ASP A 132 -10.10 8.40 -2.01
N ALA A 133 -9.72 7.16 -2.35
CA ALA A 133 -9.63 6.71 -3.73
C ALA A 133 -10.96 6.05 -4.11
N ASN A 134 -11.76 6.67 -4.98
CA ASN A 134 -13.09 6.18 -5.30
C ASN A 134 -13.07 5.26 -6.52
N ALA A 135 -13.48 4.02 -6.30
CA ALA A 135 -14.02 3.14 -7.33
C ALA A 135 -15.38 2.62 -6.84
N ASP A 136 -16.43 2.88 -7.63
CA ASP A 136 -17.82 2.45 -7.36
C ASP A 136 -18.33 2.79 -5.94
N GLY A 137 -18.00 3.98 -5.43
CA GLY A 137 -18.47 4.45 -4.12
C GLY A 137 -17.77 3.80 -2.92
N LYS A 138 -16.68 3.07 -3.13
CA LYS A 138 -15.82 2.50 -2.09
C LYS A 138 -14.44 3.16 -2.14
N ASN A 139 -13.75 3.18 -0.99
CA ASN A 139 -12.32 3.52 -0.96
C ASN A 139 -11.54 2.32 -1.52
N ALA A 140 -11.47 2.25 -2.85
CA ALA A 140 -11.05 1.09 -3.63
C ALA A 140 -10.44 1.53 -4.97
N VAL A 141 -9.67 0.64 -5.57
CA VAL A 141 -9.16 0.79 -6.93
C VAL A 141 -9.32 -0.51 -7.71
N GLU A 142 -9.41 -0.39 -9.03
CA GLU A 142 -9.54 -1.52 -9.93
C GLU A 142 -8.22 -1.90 -10.57
N PHE A 143 -8.08 -3.19 -10.87
CA PHE A 143 -6.90 -3.77 -11.47
C PHE A 143 -7.25 -4.52 -12.75
N SER A 144 -6.41 -4.34 -13.77
CA SER A 144 -6.51 -5.06 -15.03
C SER A 144 -5.20 -5.75 -15.41
N PHE A 145 -5.30 -6.77 -16.23
CA PHE A 145 -4.21 -7.38 -16.98
C PHE A 145 -4.05 -6.62 -18.29
N LEU A 146 -2.81 -6.37 -18.72
CA LEU A 146 -2.53 -5.79 -20.02
C LEU A 146 -1.35 -6.50 -20.67
N VAL A 147 -1.49 -6.81 -21.96
CA VAL A 147 -0.39 -7.17 -22.84
C VAL A 147 -0.25 -6.09 -23.89
N LYS A 148 0.90 -5.40 -23.89
CA LYS A 148 1.23 -4.32 -24.83
C LYS A 148 2.70 -4.44 -25.22
N ASP A 149 3.00 -4.32 -26.51
CA ASP A 149 4.37 -4.42 -27.05
C ASP A 149 5.12 -5.69 -26.62
N LYS A 150 4.40 -6.83 -26.54
CA LYS A 150 4.87 -8.14 -26.06
C LYS A 150 5.27 -8.17 -24.57
N ASN A 151 5.05 -7.08 -23.84
CA ASN A 151 5.20 -7.00 -22.40
C ASN A 151 3.86 -7.22 -21.71
N THR A 152 3.93 -7.74 -20.50
CA THR A 152 2.76 -8.02 -19.65
C THR A 152 2.81 -7.10 -18.44
N TYR A 153 1.65 -6.59 -18.04
CA TYR A 153 1.50 -5.64 -16.95
C TYR A 153 0.33 -5.99 -16.06
N LEU A 154 0.48 -5.74 -14.76
CA LEU A 154 -0.65 -5.42 -13.89
C LEU A 154 -0.92 -3.93 -14.04
N VAL A 155 -2.15 -3.55 -14.32
CA VAL A 155 -2.55 -2.16 -14.46
C VAL A 155 -3.36 -1.77 -13.23
N LEU A 156 -2.94 -0.73 -12.54
CA LEU A 156 -3.83 0.03 -11.66
C LEU A 156 -4.66 0.93 -12.55
N ASN A 157 -5.96 0.65 -12.66
CA ASN A 157 -6.85 1.43 -13.52
C ASN A 157 -7.03 2.83 -12.97
N LYS A 158 -7.34 3.78 -13.86
CA LYS A 158 -7.71 5.15 -13.53
C LYS A 158 -8.71 5.18 -12.36
N PHE A 159 -8.44 6.03 -11.37
CA PHE A 159 -9.29 6.21 -10.21
C PHE A 159 -9.27 7.67 -9.77
N HIS A 160 -10.34 8.06 -9.08
CA HIS A 160 -10.50 9.43 -8.60
C HIS A 160 -10.05 9.54 -7.14
N ILE A 161 -9.28 10.58 -6.79
CA ILE A 161 -8.84 10.85 -5.42
C ILE A 161 -9.42 12.15 -4.89
N LYS A 162 -9.83 12.13 -3.62
CA LYS A 162 -10.29 13.33 -2.91
C LYS A 162 -9.81 13.36 -1.47
N ARG A 163 -9.58 14.56 -0.94
CA ARG A 163 -9.28 14.75 0.48
C ARG A 163 -10.49 14.39 1.36
N ILE A 164 -10.27 13.65 2.45
CA ILE A 164 -11.36 13.23 3.37
C ILE A 164 -11.75 14.35 4.35
N TYR A 165 -10.78 15.14 4.82
CA TYR A 165 -10.96 16.18 5.85
C TYR A 165 -10.19 17.46 5.51
N GLY A 166 -10.75 18.62 5.89
CA GLY A 166 -10.13 19.93 5.69
C GLY A 166 -10.58 20.64 4.41
N GLU A 167 -10.00 21.80 4.11
CA GLU A 167 -10.30 22.52 2.86
C GLU A 167 -9.92 21.66 1.65
N GLN A 168 -10.84 21.57 0.69
CA GLN A 168 -10.69 20.80 -0.54
C GLN A 168 -9.70 21.49 -1.48
N THR A 169 -8.45 21.05 -1.45
CA THR A 169 -7.41 21.47 -2.41
C THR A 169 -6.93 20.33 -3.30
N LEU A 170 -7.35 19.09 -3.02
CA LEU A 170 -6.94 17.89 -3.75
C LEU A 170 -8.17 17.04 -4.05
N ASP A 171 -8.56 17.10 -5.33
CA ASP A 171 -9.73 16.48 -5.98
C ASP A 171 -9.30 16.29 -7.44
N ASP A 172 -8.82 15.10 -7.79
CA ASP A 172 -8.13 14.85 -9.06
C ASP A 172 -8.27 13.39 -9.51
N ASP A 173 -7.99 13.14 -10.78
CA ASP A 173 -7.94 11.81 -11.36
C ASP A 173 -6.50 11.32 -11.47
N VAL A 174 -6.23 10.13 -10.94
CA VAL A 174 -4.97 9.42 -11.17
C VAL A 174 -5.16 8.52 -12.39
N GLU A 175 -4.37 8.74 -13.44
CA GLU A 175 -4.37 7.93 -14.67
C GLU A 175 -3.95 6.47 -14.43
N SER A 176 -4.22 5.60 -15.41
CA SER A 176 -3.89 4.19 -15.31
C SER A 176 -2.38 3.96 -15.36
N ILE A 177 -1.86 3.17 -14.43
CA ILE A 177 -0.42 2.95 -14.25
C ILE A 177 -0.07 1.48 -14.49
N PRO A 178 0.81 1.17 -15.46
CA PRO A 178 1.25 -0.19 -15.70
C PRO A 178 2.44 -0.57 -14.82
N PHE A 179 2.31 -1.65 -14.06
CA PHE A 179 3.42 -2.30 -13.33
C PHE A 179 3.95 -3.47 -14.13
N TYR A 180 5.27 -3.57 -14.30
CA TYR A 180 5.89 -4.67 -15.04
C TYR A 180 5.62 -6.02 -14.38
N TYR A 181 5.28 -7.02 -15.19
CA TYR A 181 5.11 -8.40 -14.74
C TYR A 181 6.28 -8.91 -13.89
N SER A 182 7.52 -8.55 -14.23
CA SER A 182 8.71 -8.99 -13.47
C SER A 182 8.67 -8.55 -12.01
N ASP A 183 8.17 -7.35 -11.72
CA ASP A 183 8.08 -6.85 -10.35
C ASP A 183 6.89 -7.45 -9.60
N ILE A 184 5.77 -7.64 -10.31
CA ILE A 184 4.61 -8.35 -9.76
C ILE A 184 4.94 -9.82 -9.46
N LYS A 185 5.79 -10.46 -10.27
CA LYS A 185 6.26 -11.82 -10.02
C LYS A 185 7.16 -11.89 -8.78
N LYS A 186 8.06 -10.93 -8.57
CA LYS A 186 8.86 -10.83 -7.33
C LYS A 186 7.95 -10.65 -6.11
N LEU A 187 6.95 -9.79 -6.20
CA LEU A 187 5.94 -9.59 -5.15
C LEU A 187 5.21 -10.90 -4.85
N TYR A 188 4.72 -11.60 -5.88
CA TYR A 188 4.05 -12.89 -5.76
C TYR A 188 4.95 -13.94 -5.07
N ASP A 189 6.20 -14.06 -5.49
CA ASP A 189 7.15 -15.03 -4.93
C ASP A 189 7.43 -14.74 -3.46
N PHE A 190 7.63 -13.46 -3.11
CA PHE A 190 7.81 -13.04 -1.73
C PHE A 190 6.59 -13.37 -0.88
N MET A 191 5.38 -13.03 -1.35
CA MET A 191 4.13 -13.27 -0.65
C MET A 191 3.83 -14.75 -0.37
N ASN A 192 4.41 -15.65 -1.18
CA ASN A 192 4.28 -17.09 -1.02
C ASN A 192 5.44 -17.72 -0.22
N ASN A 193 6.41 -16.93 0.24
CA ASN A 193 7.49 -17.40 1.12
C ASN A 193 7.11 -17.24 2.60
N ALA A 194 6.14 -18.04 3.04
CA ALA A 194 5.61 -17.97 4.41
C ALA A 194 6.69 -18.20 5.48
N GLU A 195 7.61 -19.14 5.24
CA GLU A 195 8.71 -19.44 6.18
C GLU A 195 9.61 -18.22 6.42
N TYR A 196 10.03 -17.56 5.33
CA TYR A 196 10.83 -16.35 5.44
C TYR A 196 10.10 -15.22 6.16
N ILE A 197 8.83 -14.97 5.79
CA ILE A 197 8.01 -13.92 6.39
C ILE A 197 7.83 -14.16 7.90
N ASP A 198 7.54 -15.40 8.31
CA ASP A 198 7.33 -15.75 9.72
C ASP A 198 8.62 -15.67 10.54
N LYS A 199 9.75 -16.05 9.93
CA LYS A 199 11.08 -15.89 10.53
C LYS A 199 11.39 -14.41 10.78
N VAL A 200 11.30 -13.57 9.75
CA VAL A 200 11.58 -12.12 9.86
C VAL A 200 10.63 -11.46 10.87
N ARG A 201 9.34 -11.83 10.86
CA ARG A 201 8.37 -11.30 11.84
C ARG A 201 8.77 -11.64 13.27
N SER A 202 9.21 -12.86 13.52
CA SER A 202 9.62 -13.32 14.85
C SER A 202 10.88 -12.60 15.33
N GLU A 203 11.88 -12.45 14.46
CA GLU A 203 13.12 -11.70 14.73
C GLU A 203 12.81 -10.24 15.07
N LYS A 204 12.02 -9.56 14.24
CA LYS A 204 11.68 -8.13 14.43
C LYS A 204 10.79 -7.89 15.64
N LYS A 205 9.91 -8.84 16.00
CA LYS A 205 9.18 -8.78 17.28
C LYS A 205 10.13 -8.87 18.48
N ALA A 206 11.15 -9.74 18.41
CA ALA A 206 12.11 -9.89 19.50
C ALA A 206 12.94 -8.62 19.70
N GLU A 207 13.41 -8.01 18.60
CA GLU A 207 14.13 -6.71 18.61
C GLU A 207 13.29 -5.60 19.27
N LEU A 208 12.05 -5.41 18.81
CA LEU A 208 11.15 -4.38 19.36
C LEU A 208 10.86 -4.59 20.86
N ASN A 209 10.72 -5.84 21.30
CA ASN A 209 10.52 -6.16 22.71
C ASN A 209 11.79 -5.92 23.55
N ALA A 210 12.98 -6.08 22.97
CA ALA A 210 14.24 -5.80 23.65
C ALA A 210 14.45 -4.29 23.83
N GLU A 211 14.18 -3.50 22.80
CA GLU A 211 14.24 -2.03 22.84
C GLU A 211 13.30 -1.46 23.92
N GLN A 212 12.06 -1.94 23.97
CA GLN A 212 11.09 -1.52 25.00
C GLN A 212 11.55 -1.84 26.42
N LYS A 213 12.25 -2.97 26.65
CA LYS A 213 12.79 -3.30 27.97
C LYS A 213 13.96 -2.40 28.37
N VAL A 214 14.76 -1.95 27.42
CA VAL A 214 15.86 -1.00 27.67
C VAL A 214 15.32 0.38 28.01
N ASP A 215 14.28 0.86 27.31
CA ASP A 215 13.66 2.16 27.58
C ASP A 215 12.98 2.19 28.95
N VAL A 216 12.29 1.11 29.35
CA VAL A 216 11.66 1.00 30.68
C VAL A 216 12.70 0.98 31.80
N ASN A 217 13.83 0.29 31.60
CA ASN A 217 14.89 0.27 32.60
C ASN A 217 15.63 1.61 32.70
N THR A 218 15.86 2.31 31.59
CA THR A 218 16.49 3.64 31.58
C THR A 218 15.61 4.68 32.28
N SER A 219 14.31 4.69 31.98
CA SER A 219 13.34 5.60 32.61
C SER A 219 13.09 5.30 34.09
N ALA A 220 13.18 4.03 34.52
CA ALA A 220 13.13 3.66 35.94
C ALA A 220 14.37 4.12 36.73
N VAL A 221 15.56 4.06 36.13
CA VAL A 221 16.81 4.55 36.76
C VAL A 221 16.80 6.07 36.91
N ASP A 222 16.28 6.80 35.92
CA ASP A 222 16.16 8.27 35.98
C ASP A 222 15.12 8.76 37.01
N MET A 223 14.12 7.94 37.34
CA MET A 223 13.15 8.25 38.42
C MET A 223 13.70 7.97 39.81
N ILE A 224 14.69 7.08 39.97
CA ILE A 224 15.31 6.77 41.27
C ILE A 224 16.40 7.80 41.63
N ASN A 225 16.98 8.48 40.62
CA ASN A 225 18.04 9.47 40.80
C ASN A 225 17.56 10.93 40.89
N ARG A 226 16.26 11.16 41.12
CA ARG A 226 15.65 12.47 41.41
C ARG A 226 15.00 12.47 42.78
#